data_AF-A0A662U3N9-F1
#
_entry.id   AF-A0A662U3N9-F1
#
_cell.length_a   1.000
_cell.length_b   1.000
_cell.length_c   1.000
_cell.angle_alpha   90.00
_cell.angle_beta   90.00
_cell.angle_gamma   90.00
#
_symmetry.space_group_name_H-M   'P 1'
#
loop_
_entity.id
_entity.type
_entity.pdbx_description
1 polymer ?
#
loop_
_entity_poly.entity_id
_entity_poly.type
_entity_poly.pdbx_seq_one_letter_code
_entity_poly.pdbx_strand_id
1 'polypeptide(L)'
;MKCYFKKIQSLRRKNIEVIYECRNVNYLFSTIDGLTRLVYEITSAIAETLGLNIEKLLFIENEPIGLNYIVYKFHTLFKDVKNAYCSCRLITYKDRVKLAVCTLDKELLKRKKCLKLK
;
A
#
# COMPACT_ATOMS: atom_id res chain seq x y z
N MET A 1 -3.57 0.63 14.94
CA MET A 1 -3.43 -0.07 13.65
C MET A 1 -2.49 -1.26 13.80
N LYS A 2 -2.80 -2.42 13.21
CA LYS A 2 -1.87 -3.58 13.15
C LYS A 2 -1.63 -3.97 11.69
N CYS A 3 -0.38 -4.05 11.27
CA CYS A 3 -0.01 -4.31 9.88
C CYS A 3 0.85 -5.59 9.73
N TYR A 4 0.67 -6.29 8.62
CA TYR A 4 1.33 -7.58 8.38
C TYR A 4 1.74 -7.74 6.93
N PHE A 5 2.95 -8.24 6.70
CA PHE A 5 3.36 -8.78 5.40
C PHE A 5 2.83 -10.20 5.22
N LYS A 6 2.10 -10.45 4.14
CA LYS A 6 1.59 -11.76 3.76
C LYS A 6 2.12 -12.14 2.39
N LYS A 7 2.83 -13.27 2.30
CA LYS A 7 3.18 -13.87 1.00
C LYS A 7 1.93 -14.50 0.41
N ILE A 8 1.64 -14.20 -0.85
CA ILE A 8 0.46 -14.74 -1.53
C ILE A 8 0.89 -15.41 -2.83
N GLN A 9 0.86 -16.75 -2.82
CA GLN A 9 1.26 -17.54 -3.99
C GLN A 9 0.25 -17.41 -5.14
N SER A 10 -1.04 -17.28 -4.84
CA SER A 10 -2.11 -17.19 -5.85
C SER A 10 -2.04 -15.94 -6.72
N LEU A 11 -1.35 -14.88 -6.27
CA LEU A 11 -1.21 -13.63 -7.02
C LEU A 11 0.10 -13.51 -7.80
N ARG A 12 0.95 -14.55 -7.79
CA ARG A 12 2.24 -14.54 -8.53
C ARG A 12 2.05 -14.28 -10.03
N ARG A 13 0.97 -14.79 -10.64
CA ARG A 13 0.64 -14.55 -12.06
C ARG A 13 0.33 -13.08 -12.37
N LYS A 14 0.03 -12.27 -11.37
CA LYS A 14 -0.19 -10.82 -11.47
C LYS A 14 1.04 -10.00 -11.03
N ASN A 15 2.23 -10.61 -11.00
CA ASN A 15 3.48 -10.00 -10.54
C ASN A 15 3.46 -9.46 -9.09
N ILE A 16 2.52 -9.94 -8.26
CA ILE A 16 2.43 -9.60 -6.84
C ILE A 16 2.87 -10.83 -6.04
N GLU A 17 3.91 -10.67 -5.21
CA GLU A 17 4.39 -11.75 -4.33
C GLU A 17 4.02 -11.52 -2.86
N VAL A 18 3.82 -10.26 -2.48
CA VAL A 18 3.58 -9.86 -1.09
C VAL A 18 2.46 -8.81 -1.02
N ILE A 19 1.60 -8.97 -0.03
CA ILE A 19 0.63 -7.97 0.41
C ILE A 19 1.07 -7.43 1.77
N TYR A 20 0.94 -6.13 1.96
CA TYR A 20 1.00 -5.47 3.26
C TYR A 20 -0.41 -5.05 3.67
N GLU A 21 -0.96 -5.71 4.69
CA GLU A 21 -2.34 -5.51 5.13
C GLU A 21 -2.37 -4.87 6.51
N CYS A 22 -3.02 -3.72 6.65
CA CYS A 22 -3.24 -3.05 7.92
C CYS A 22 -4.71 -3.15 8.33
N ARG A 23 -4.96 -3.81 9.46
CA ARG A 23 -6.30 -4.01 10.04
C ARG A 23 -6.51 -3.08 11.23
N ASN A 24 -7.79 -2.85 11.55
CA ASN A 24 -8.22 -2.00 12.66
C ASN A 24 -7.55 -0.62 12.59
N VAL A 25 -7.60 -0.01 11.40
CA VAL A 25 -7.02 1.30 11.16
C VAL A 25 -7.81 2.37 11.93
N ASN A 26 -9.13 2.36 11.78
CA ASN A 26 -10.10 3.27 12.42
C ASN A 26 -9.73 4.77 12.34
N TYR A 27 -9.05 5.14 11.25
CA TYR A 27 -8.62 6.51 10.99
C TYR A 27 -9.80 7.34 10.49
N LEU A 28 -10.07 8.46 11.14
CA LEU A 28 -11.09 9.42 10.75
C LEU A 28 -10.50 10.37 9.70
N PHE A 29 -11.21 10.58 8.59
CA PHE A 29 -10.78 11.50 7.53
C PHE A 29 -11.93 12.40 7.10
N SER A 30 -11.60 13.62 6.67
CA SER A 30 -12.56 14.58 6.09
C SER A 30 -12.27 14.88 4.62
N THR A 31 -11.04 14.63 4.16
CA THR A 31 -10.59 14.95 2.79
C THR A 31 -9.67 13.86 2.25
N ILE A 32 -9.46 13.88 0.93
CA ILE A 32 -8.47 13.01 0.27
C ILE A 32 -7.06 13.27 0.83
N ASP A 33 -6.71 14.50 1.21
CA ASP A 33 -5.40 14.79 1.80
C ASP A 33 -5.15 14.02 3.11
N GLY A 34 -6.19 13.82 3.93
CA GLY A 34 -6.10 12.98 5.12
C GLY A 34 -5.80 11.52 4.78
N LEU A 35 -6.43 11.00 3.72
CA LEU A 35 -6.16 9.66 3.20
C LEU A 35 -4.75 9.55 2.61
N THR A 36 -4.31 10.56 1.86
CA THR A 36 -2.96 10.63 1.28
C THR A 36 -1.90 10.58 2.38
N ARG A 37 -2.08 11.32 3.48
CA ARG A 37 -1.17 11.27 4.64
C ARG A 37 -1.08 9.87 5.26
N LEU A 38 -2.23 9.22 5.48
CA LEU A 38 -2.28 7.85 5.99
C LEU A 38 -1.56 6.86 5.05
N VAL A 39 -1.77 6.97 3.74
CA VAL A 39 -1.07 6.12 2.77
C VAL A 39 0.43 6.39 2.78
N TYR A 40 0.84 7.65 2.91
CA TYR A 40 2.24 8.02 3.03
C TYR A 40 2.91 7.38 4.25
N GLU A 41 2.26 7.39 5.43
CA GLU A 41 2.75 6.71 6.63
C GLU A 41 2.90 5.20 6.42
N ILE A 42 1.86 4.55 5.86
CA ILE A 42 1.87 3.11 5.58
C ILE A 42 2.99 2.76 4.59
N THR A 43 3.12 3.53 3.52
CA THR A 43 4.09 3.27 2.45
C THR A 43 5.51 3.65 2.86
N SER A 44 5.69 4.58 3.80
CA SER A 44 6.99 4.88 4.40
C SER A 44 7.51 3.71 5.24
N ALA A 45 6.66 3.07 6.06
CA ALA A 45 7.05 1.88 6.81
C ALA A 45 7.43 0.71 5.89
N ILE A 46 6.73 0.56 4.76
CA ILE A 46 7.09 -0.40 3.72
C ILE A 46 8.45 -0.04 3.10
N ALA A 47 8.66 1.24 2.75
CA ALA A 47 9.88 1.73 2.12
C ALA A 47 11.10 1.49 3.01
N GLU A 48 11.00 1.83 4.30
CA GLU A 48 12.02 1.59 5.32
C GLU A 48 12.35 0.09 5.42
N THR A 49 11.33 -0.77 5.49
CA THR A 49 11.51 -2.23 5.56
C THR A 49 12.21 -2.82 4.33
N LEU A 50 12.14 -2.13 3.18
CA LEU A 50 12.70 -2.57 1.90
C LEU A 50 13.97 -1.81 1.51
N GLY A 51 14.38 -0.79 2.25
CA GLY A 51 15.49 0.10 1.88
C GLY A 51 15.22 0.86 0.58
N LEU A 52 14.00 1.39 0.43
CA LEU A 52 13.56 2.16 -0.73
C LEU A 52 13.27 3.61 -0.34
N ASN A 53 13.43 4.52 -1.30
CA ASN A 53 13.07 5.92 -1.16
C ASN A 53 11.81 6.22 -1.97
N ILE A 54 10.80 6.78 -1.32
CA ILE A 54 9.59 7.24 -2.00
C ILE A 54 9.95 8.39 -2.94
N GLU A 55 9.48 8.30 -4.18
CA GLU A 55 9.58 9.36 -5.18
C GLU A 55 8.30 10.19 -5.20
N LYS A 56 7.16 9.51 -5.31
CA LYS A 56 5.86 10.15 -5.49
C LYS A 56 4.76 9.26 -4.94
N LEU A 57 3.76 9.88 -4.34
CA LEU A 57 2.48 9.26 -3.98
C LEU A 57 1.39 9.87 -4.85
N LEU A 58 0.57 9.03 -5.46
CA LEU A 58 -0.50 9.42 -6.38
C LEU A 58 -1.83 8.87 -5.90
N PHE A 59 -2.83 9.73 -5.77
CA PHE A 59 -4.22 9.29 -5.77
C PHE A 59 -4.62 8.92 -7.20
N ILE A 60 -5.28 7.78 -7.37
CA ILE A 60 -5.67 7.25 -8.68
C ILE A 60 -7.16 7.43 -8.91
N GLU A 61 -7.96 6.82 -8.05
CA GLU A 61 -9.42 6.83 -8.16
C GLU A 61 -10.07 6.39 -6.85
N ASN A 62 -11.37 6.63 -6.76
CA ASN A 62 -12.21 6.04 -5.72
C ASN A 62 -13.48 5.43 -6.32
N GLU A 63 -13.95 4.36 -5.71
CA GLU A 63 -15.06 3.56 -6.21
C GLU A 63 -15.97 3.13 -5.05
N PRO A 64 -17.29 3.37 -5.12
CA PRO A 64 -18.23 2.84 -4.13
C PRO A 64 -18.35 1.32 -4.30
N ILE A 65 -18.23 0.57 -3.21
CA ILE A 65 -18.29 -0.92 -3.22
C ILE A 65 -19.47 -1.48 -2.41
N GLY A 66 -20.41 -0.63 -2.03
CA GLY A 66 -21.57 -0.99 -1.24
C GLY A 66 -22.12 0.22 -0.49
N LEU A 67 -23.13 -0.01 0.34
CA LEU A 67 -23.77 1.06 1.10
C LEU A 67 -22.76 1.68 2.09
N ASN A 68 -22.40 2.94 1.87
CA ASN A 68 -21.43 3.71 2.65
C ASN A 68 -19.99 3.18 2.63
N TYR A 69 -19.66 2.21 1.76
CA TYR A 69 -18.30 1.73 1.59
C TYR A 69 -17.67 2.28 0.33
N ILE A 70 -16.46 2.84 0.45
CA ILE A 70 -15.69 3.36 -0.67
C ILE A 70 -14.29 2.77 -0.62
N VAL A 71 -13.77 2.38 -1.79
CA VAL A 71 -12.37 2.02 -1.99
C VAL A 71 -11.65 3.20 -2.61
N TYR A 72 -10.58 3.65 -1.98
CA TYR A 72 -9.66 4.65 -2.53
C TYR A 72 -8.37 3.97 -2.96
N LYS A 73 -7.91 4.22 -4.19
CA LYS A 73 -6.74 3.60 -4.78
C LYS A 73 -5.60 4.62 -4.90
N PHE A 74 -4.42 4.23 -4.44
CA PHE A 74 -3.21 5.06 -4.43
C PHE A 74 -2.01 4.27 -4.95
N HIS A 75 -1.13 4.91 -5.70
CA HIS A 75 0.15 4.34 -6.12
C HIS A 75 1.33 5.11 -5.53
N THR A 76 2.25 4.40 -4.89
CA THR A 76 3.54 4.95 -4.46
C THR A 76 4.65 4.47 -5.39
N LEU A 77 5.33 5.43 -6.01
CA LEU A 77 6.52 5.23 -6.84
C LEU A 77 7.77 5.40 -5.97
N PHE A 78 8.85 4.68 -6.33
CA PHE A 78 10.11 4.68 -5.59
C PHE A 78 11.26 5.06 -6.51
N LYS A 79 12.16 5.93 -6.04
CA LYS A 79 13.31 6.43 -6.82
C LYS A 79 14.25 5.30 -7.28
N ASP A 80 14.29 4.26 -6.47
CA ASP A 80 15.21 3.14 -6.55
C ASP A 80 14.87 2.10 -7.63
N VAL A 81 13.62 2.07 -8.10
CA VAL A 81 13.10 1.04 -9.00
C VAL A 81 12.16 1.67 -10.02
N LYS A 82 12.57 1.65 -11.30
CA LYS A 82 11.74 2.15 -12.41
C LYS A 82 10.58 1.20 -12.70
N ASN A 83 9.44 1.75 -13.10
CA ASN A 83 8.25 1.01 -13.54
C ASN A 83 7.70 0.00 -12.54
N ALA A 84 7.91 0.22 -11.25
CA ALA A 84 7.38 -0.60 -10.17
C ALA A 84 6.76 0.30 -9.10
N TYR A 85 5.66 -0.14 -8.51
CA TYR A 85 4.94 0.63 -7.53
C TYR A 85 4.33 -0.22 -6.42
N CYS A 86 4.00 0.46 -5.33
CA CYS A 86 3.16 -0.09 -4.26
C CYS A 86 1.74 0.43 -4.48
N SER A 87 0.79 -0.46 -4.74
CA SER A 87 -0.62 -0.12 -4.93
C SER A 87 -1.38 -0.29 -3.62
N CYS A 88 -1.79 0.80 -2.99
CA CYS A 88 -2.54 0.78 -1.74
C CYS A 88 -4.02 1.05 -2.00
N ARG A 89 -4.87 0.20 -1.41
CA ARG A 89 -6.33 0.35 -1.38
C ARG A 89 -6.75 0.62 0.06
N LEU A 90 -7.40 1.77 0.28
CA LEU A 90 -8.07 2.06 1.54
C LEU A 90 -9.55 1.74 1.40
N ILE A 91 -10.06 0.89 2.27
CA ILE A 91 -11.50 0.60 2.38
C ILE A 91 -12.05 1.41 3.54
N THR A 92 -12.99 2.30 3.22
CA THR A 92 -13.66 3.16 4.19
C THR A 92 -15.10 2.71 4.43
N TYR A 93 -15.62 3.05 5.60
CA TYR A 93 -17.05 3.06 5.89
C TYR A 93 -17.39 4.46 6.40
N LYS A 94 -18.24 5.17 5.67
CA LYS A 94 -18.46 6.61 5.85
C LYS A 94 -17.12 7.37 5.83
N ASP A 95 -16.81 8.08 6.90
CA ASP A 95 -15.63 8.91 7.13
C ASP A 95 -14.48 8.17 7.85
N ARG A 96 -14.54 6.84 7.93
CA ARG A 96 -13.53 6.04 8.65
C ARG A 96 -12.88 4.99 7.79
N VAL A 97 -11.54 4.95 7.79
CA VAL A 97 -10.76 3.87 7.18
C VAL A 97 -10.83 2.63 8.07
N LYS A 98 -11.28 1.51 7.50
CA LYS A 98 -11.40 0.23 8.20
C LYS A 98 -10.23 -0.69 7.92
N LEU A 99 -9.77 -0.72 6.67
CA LEU A 99 -8.74 -1.62 6.18
C LEU A 99 -7.87 -0.90 5.15
N ALA A 100 -6.57 -1.13 5.20
CA ALA A 100 -5.65 -0.78 4.13
C ALA A 100 -4.98 -2.04 3.60
N VAL A 101 -4.96 -2.21 2.28
CA VAL A 101 -4.31 -3.32 1.59
C VAL A 101 -3.36 -2.77 0.55
N CYS A 102 -2.07 -2.97 0.73
CA CYS A 102 -1.05 -2.58 -0.22
C CYS A 102 -0.46 -3.81 -0.91
N THR A 103 -0.42 -3.81 -2.24
CA THR A 103 0.23 -4.85 -3.04
C THR A 103 1.54 -4.30 -3.57
N LEU A 104 2.62 -5.09 -3.44
CA LEU A 104 3.93 -4.71 -3.96
C LEU A 104 4.24 -5.46 -5.25
N ASP A 105 4.69 -4.72 -6.26
CA ASP A 105 5.27 -5.31 -7.44
C ASP A 105 6.53 -6.12 -7.08
N LYS A 106 6.70 -7.26 -7.74
CA LYS A 106 7.83 -8.18 -7.52
C LYS A 106 9.19 -7.50 -7.65
N GLU A 107 9.33 -6.52 -8.54
CA GLU A 107 10.57 -5.77 -8.74
C GLU A 107 11.02 -5.03 -7.48
N LEU A 108 10.09 -4.52 -6.67
CA LEU A 108 10.39 -3.87 -5.38
C LEU A 108 10.99 -4.84 -4.36
N LEU A 109 10.69 -6.13 -4.48
CA LEU A 109 11.15 -7.17 -3.56
C LEU A 109 12.51 -7.76 -3.95
N LYS A 110 12.98 -7.53 -5.19
CA LYS A 110 14.27 -8.07 -5.66
C LYS A 110 15.45 -7.54 -4.85
N ARG A 111 15.41 -6.28 -4.41
CA ARG A 111 16.47 -5.70 -3.55
C ARG A 111 16.63 -6.42 -2.21
N LYS A 112 15.54 -6.96 -1.64
CA LYS A 112 15.61 -7.72 -0.38
C LYS A 112 16.31 -9.08 -0.53
N LYS A 113 16.34 -9.65 -1.74
CA LYS A 113 17.12 -10.87 -2.01
C LYS A 113 18.64 -10.61 -2.02
N CYS A 114 19.08 -9.40 -2.34
CA CYS A 114 20.49 -9.02 -2.23
C CYS A 114 20.93 -8.72 -0.79
N LEU A 115 20.00 -8.38 0.12
CA LEU A 115 20.29 -8.08 1.53
C LEU A 115 20.33 -9.33 2.45
N LYS A 116 20.21 -10.54 1.88
CA LYS A 116 20.40 -11.82 2.61
C LYS A 116 21.74 -12.51 2.28
N LEU A 117 22.80 -11.72 2.12
CA LEU A 117 24.18 -12.19 2.15
C LEU A 117 25.00 -11.23 3.00
N LYS A 118 24.88 -11.39 4.32
CA LYS A 118 25.92 -11.22 5.34
C LYS A 118 25.36 -11.71 6.67
#